data_AF-A0AAE2CJ53-F1
#
_entry.id   AF-A0AAE2CJ53-F1
#
_cell.length_a   1.000
_cell.length_b   1.000
_cell.length_c   1.000
_cell.angle_alpha   90.00
_cell.angle_beta   90.00
_cell.angle_gamma   90.00
#
_symmetry.space_group_name_H-M   'P 1'
#
loop_
_entity.id
_entity.type
_entity.pdbx_description
1 polymer ?
#
loop_
_entity_poly.entity_id
_entity_poly.type
_entity_poly.pdbx_seq_one_letter_code
_entity_poly.pdbx_strand_id
1 'polypeptide(L)'
;MQEKSSRSSSSDKVMDGSDITQLVENEKVFSNFVDHKFQELDTDCDGKLSVKELQPAVADIGAALGLPAQGTNAESDHIYSEVLNEFTHGKLQKISKPEFKEVLSDFLLGMAAGLKRDPVVILRIDGGDLHEFVQSPTFEPEMLSIFSEIGLPDRSLKDNIIKAFEKLTVDHGMPPVTDPWVMSNVVEPALESLGNALQQPTSQDTFLAAFKKAAESVVRILKERPAIVAHSQNTFDGSGIKKLLSNKIELDKAMDSALRGIPRERHGTISKENLGLALDSLAASADLPPLGAVVQMDDIMNEALKMVGAGDGKMVKEDEFKKLLAQVLGSIMLQLEGKSVSVSINSIVHEPVASSSTLLKPSSP
;
A
#
# COMPACT_ATOMS: atom_id res chain seq x y z
N MET A 1 -6.91 -27.43 -4.16
CA MET A 1 -6.98 -27.29 -2.68
C MET A 1 -5.56 -27.04 -2.22
N GLN A 2 -5.16 -25.78 -2.05
CA GLN A 2 -3.92 -25.45 -1.35
C GLN A 2 -4.31 -25.25 0.11
N GLU A 3 -3.71 -26.05 0.99
CA GLU A 3 -3.82 -25.93 2.43
C GLU A 3 -3.23 -24.58 2.85
N LYS A 4 -4.05 -23.76 3.52
CA LYS A 4 -3.56 -22.68 4.36
C LYS A 4 -2.67 -23.31 5.43
N SER A 5 -1.36 -23.22 5.27
CA SER A 5 -0.42 -23.51 6.35
C SER A 5 -0.74 -22.55 7.50
N SER A 6 -1.15 -23.13 8.63
CA SER A 6 -1.43 -22.41 9.86
C SER A 6 -0.13 -21.82 10.40
N ARG A 7 0.05 -20.49 10.24
CA ARG A 7 1.17 -19.73 10.79
C ARG A 7 1.36 -20.03 12.28
N SER A 8 2.61 -20.27 12.68
CA SER A 8 2.98 -20.25 14.09
C SER A 8 2.84 -18.81 14.62
N SER A 9 2.49 -18.68 15.90
CA SER A 9 1.98 -17.46 16.52
C SER A 9 3.01 -16.33 16.69
N SER A 10 3.41 -15.67 15.59
CA SER A 10 3.95 -14.32 15.64
C SER A 10 2.81 -13.34 15.93
N SER A 11 3.08 -12.30 16.71
CA SER A 11 2.12 -11.26 17.08
C SER A 11 1.83 -10.35 15.88
N ASP A 12 1.19 -10.88 14.84
CA ASP A 12 0.80 -10.15 13.65
C ASP A 12 -0.27 -9.14 14.05
N LYS A 13 0.09 -7.85 14.10
CA LYS A 13 -0.88 -6.79 14.38
C LYS A 13 -1.38 -6.23 13.06
N VAL A 14 -2.68 -6.38 12.80
CA VAL A 14 -3.34 -5.82 11.63
C VAL A 14 -3.78 -4.39 11.93
N MET A 15 -3.44 -3.47 11.03
CA MET A 15 -3.88 -2.08 11.04
C MET A 15 -4.92 -1.92 9.92
N ASP A 16 -6.20 -1.93 10.29
CA ASP A 16 -7.35 -1.92 9.37
C ASP A 16 -8.19 -0.62 9.47
N GLY A 17 -7.69 0.38 10.21
CA GLY A 17 -8.36 1.65 10.41
C GLY A 17 -9.47 1.65 11.47
N SER A 18 -9.81 0.51 12.07
CA SER A 18 -10.90 0.43 13.06
C SER A 18 -10.69 1.34 14.28
N ASP A 19 -9.46 1.41 14.81
CA ASP A 19 -9.10 2.30 15.91
C ASP A 19 -9.33 3.79 15.55
N ILE A 20 -9.05 4.18 14.29
CA ILE A 20 -9.27 5.56 13.80
C ILE A 20 -10.78 5.85 13.71
N THR A 21 -11.55 4.92 13.14
CA THR A 21 -13.01 5.04 13.10
C THR A 21 -13.59 5.17 14.51
N GLN A 22 -13.16 4.32 15.45
CA GLN A 22 -13.63 4.36 16.83
C GLN A 22 -13.28 5.68 17.54
N LEU A 23 -12.11 6.25 17.26
CA LEU A 23 -11.71 7.55 17.79
C LEU A 23 -12.66 8.65 17.32
N VAL A 24 -12.93 8.72 16.00
CA VAL A 24 -13.76 9.78 15.39
C VAL A 24 -15.23 9.63 15.78
N GLU A 25 -15.76 8.41 15.84
CA GLU A 25 -17.15 8.14 16.23
C GLU A 25 -17.42 8.46 17.72
N ASN A 26 -16.38 8.46 18.56
CA ASN A 26 -16.50 8.89 19.95
C ASN A 26 -16.48 10.42 20.05
N GLU A 27 -17.66 11.02 19.84
CA GLU A 27 -17.85 12.47 19.76
C GLU A 27 -17.21 13.25 20.92
N LYS A 28 -17.24 12.71 22.14
CA LYS A 28 -16.64 13.36 23.31
C LYS A 28 -15.11 13.33 23.27
N VAL A 29 -14.52 12.16 22.99
CA VAL A 29 -13.06 12.01 22.93
C VAL A 29 -12.50 12.80 21.75
N PHE A 30 -13.15 12.68 20.59
CA PHE A 30 -12.76 13.40 19.39
C PHE A 30 -12.87 14.91 19.57
N SER A 31 -13.97 15.42 20.14
CA SER A 31 -14.09 16.86 20.43
C SER A 31 -13.00 17.35 21.37
N ASN A 32 -12.69 16.62 22.45
CA ASN A 32 -11.61 17.01 23.35
C ASN A 32 -10.23 17.05 22.65
N PHE A 33 -9.97 16.08 21.78
CA PHE A 33 -8.76 16.07 20.96
C PHE A 33 -8.69 17.27 20.02
N VAL A 34 -9.79 17.56 19.32
CA VAL A 34 -9.90 18.72 18.42
C VAL A 34 -9.73 20.03 19.18
N ASP A 35 -10.33 20.16 20.36
CA ASP A 35 -10.21 21.33 21.22
C ASP A 35 -8.75 21.65 21.56
N HIS A 36 -8.02 20.63 22.00
CA HIS A 36 -6.61 20.75 22.34
C HIS A 36 -5.76 21.11 21.11
N LYS A 37 -5.98 20.41 19.99
CA LYS A 37 -5.21 20.63 18.76
C LYS A 37 -5.48 22.00 18.14
N PHE A 38 -6.73 22.42 18.14
CA PHE A 38 -7.10 23.75 17.66
C PHE A 38 -6.40 24.84 18.49
N GLN A 39 -6.39 24.69 19.82
CA GLN A 39 -5.70 25.65 20.71
C GLN A 39 -4.18 25.67 20.51
N GLU A 40 -3.55 24.52 20.22
CA GLU A 40 -2.12 24.46 19.90
C GLU A 40 -1.78 25.16 18.58
N LEU A 41 -2.69 25.11 17.59
CA LEU A 41 -2.48 25.69 16.28
C LEU A 41 -2.89 27.18 16.21
N ASP A 42 -3.85 27.63 17.01
CA ASP A 42 -4.34 29.02 17.07
C ASP A 42 -3.35 29.92 17.83
N THR A 43 -2.19 30.15 17.23
CA THR A 43 -1.06 30.84 17.85
C THR A 43 -1.32 32.33 18.10
N ASP A 44 -2.15 32.97 17.27
CA ASP A 44 -2.56 34.35 17.45
C ASP A 44 -3.83 34.51 18.32
N CYS A 45 -4.44 33.39 18.72
CA CYS A 45 -5.61 33.31 19.60
C CYS A 45 -6.81 34.12 19.07
N ASP A 46 -6.96 34.23 17.75
CA ASP A 46 -8.10 34.94 17.14
C ASP A 46 -9.35 34.06 16.98
N GLY A 47 -9.26 32.79 17.40
CA GLY A 47 -10.33 31.81 17.32
C GLY A 47 -10.49 31.19 15.94
N LYS A 48 -9.52 31.37 15.03
CA LYS A 48 -9.52 30.83 13.68
C LYS A 48 -8.12 30.42 13.23
N LEU A 49 -8.03 29.34 12.45
CA LEU A 49 -6.74 28.87 11.92
C LEU A 49 -6.48 29.42 10.53
N SER A 50 -5.35 30.10 10.37
CA SER A 50 -4.83 30.49 9.06
C SER A 50 -4.05 29.35 8.38
N VAL A 51 -3.79 29.46 7.08
CA VAL A 51 -2.92 28.53 6.34
C VAL A 51 -1.54 28.39 6.99
N LYS A 52 -0.99 29.50 7.50
CA LYS A 52 0.33 29.51 8.16
C LYS A 52 0.34 28.71 9.46
N GLU A 53 -0.79 28.68 10.17
CA GLU A 53 -0.96 27.93 11.42
C GLU A 53 -1.20 26.44 11.15
N LEU A 54 -1.89 26.10 10.05
CA LEU A 54 -2.14 24.72 9.66
C LEU A 54 -0.89 24.04 9.04
N GLN A 55 -0.04 24.80 8.35
CA GLN A 55 1.08 24.27 7.57
C GLN A 55 2.04 23.37 8.37
N PRO A 56 2.51 23.73 9.59
CA PRO A 56 3.37 22.85 10.38
C PRO A 56 2.69 21.52 10.71
N ALA A 57 1.40 21.59 11.03
CA ALA A 57 0.58 20.43 11.35
C ALA A 57 0.48 19.48 10.14
N VAL A 58 0.12 20.02 8.97
CA VAL A 58 0.01 19.24 7.73
C VAL A 58 1.37 18.65 7.32
N ALA A 59 2.47 19.40 7.51
CA ALA A 59 3.83 18.89 7.29
C ALA A 59 4.19 17.73 8.23
N ASP A 60 3.86 17.84 9.52
CA ASP A 60 4.06 16.78 10.51
C ASP A 60 3.28 15.50 10.19
N ILE A 61 2.03 15.62 9.69
CA ILE A 61 1.26 14.46 9.21
C ILE A 61 1.97 13.85 8.01
N GLY A 62 2.32 14.66 7.00
CA GLY A 62 2.98 14.16 5.80
C GLY A 62 4.25 13.40 6.12
N ALA A 63 5.10 13.95 6.99
CA ALA A 63 6.31 13.28 7.46
C ALA A 63 5.99 11.96 8.19
N ALA A 64 4.95 11.92 9.03
CA ALA A 64 4.52 10.71 9.72
C ALA A 64 3.98 9.63 8.76
N LEU A 65 3.39 10.05 7.62
CA LEU A 65 2.94 9.17 6.54
C LEU A 65 4.06 8.82 5.54
N GLY A 66 5.29 9.27 5.79
CA GLY A 66 6.44 9.01 4.92
C GLY A 66 6.48 9.87 3.66
N LEU A 67 5.69 10.94 3.57
CA LEU A 67 5.84 11.93 2.50
C LEU A 67 7.19 12.65 2.63
N PRO A 68 7.88 12.92 1.52
CA PRO A 68 9.07 13.77 1.50
C PRO A 68 8.78 15.14 2.10
N ALA A 69 9.79 15.78 2.69
CA ALA A 69 9.63 17.12 3.25
C ALA A 69 9.16 18.12 2.18
N GLN A 70 8.28 19.05 2.56
CA GLN A 70 7.81 20.10 1.66
C GLN A 70 9.00 20.91 1.11
N GLY A 71 9.00 21.18 -0.20
CA GLY A 71 10.07 21.83 -0.95
C GLY A 71 11.10 20.88 -1.58
N THR A 72 11.01 19.56 -1.31
CA THR A 72 11.97 18.59 -1.86
C THR A 72 11.62 18.13 -3.27
N ASN A 73 10.34 17.99 -3.58
CA ASN A 73 9.87 17.63 -4.91
C ASN A 73 8.47 18.20 -5.19
N ALA A 74 8.19 18.51 -6.46
CA ALA A 74 6.96 19.19 -6.86
C ALA A 74 5.68 18.34 -6.66
N GLU A 75 5.80 17.02 -6.72
CA GLU A 75 4.66 16.10 -6.57
C GLU A 75 4.20 16.00 -5.10
N SER A 76 5.13 15.87 -4.15
CA SER A 76 4.82 15.90 -2.72
C SER A 76 4.32 17.28 -2.30
N ASP A 77 4.89 18.34 -2.86
CA ASP A 77 4.43 19.72 -2.59
C ASP A 77 2.99 19.94 -3.04
N HIS A 78 2.60 19.30 -4.15
CA HIS A 78 1.22 19.30 -4.58
C HIS A 78 0.30 18.62 -3.55
N ILE A 79 0.70 17.47 -2.98
CA ILE A 79 -0.07 16.80 -1.92
C ILE A 79 -0.26 17.70 -0.69
N TYR A 80 0.80 18.37 -0.22
CA TYR A 80 0.70 19.33 0.90
C TYR A 80 -0.25 20.48 0.57
N SER A 81 -0.21 21.00 -0.67
CA SER A 81 -1.08 22.09 -1.09
C SER A 81 -2.55 21.67 -1.19
N GLU A 82 -2.84 20.46 -1.68
CA GLU A 82 -4.20 19.93 -1.76
C GLU A 82 -4.81 19.75 -0.38
N VAL A 83 -4.07 19.19 0.57
CA VAL A 83 -4.56 19.04 1.96
C VAL A 83 -4.87 20.40 2.58
N LEU A 84 -3.99 21.41 2.41
CA LEU A 84 -4.25 22.76 2.89
C LEU A 84 -5.44 23.43 2.21
N ASN A 85 -5.64 23.16 0.91
CA ASN A 85 -6.79 23.64 0.16
C ASN A 85 -8.09 23.01 0.67
N GLU A 86 -8.10 21.72 1.02
CA GLU A 86 -9.27 21.05 1.60
C GLU A 86 -9.67 21.69 2.95
N PHE A 87 -8.71 21.92 3.85
CA PHE A 87 -8.98 22.65 5.10
C PHE A 87 -9.60 24.02 4.84
N THR A 88 -9.10 24.74 3.84
CA THR A 88 -9.51 26.12 3.58
C THR A 88 -10.59 26.28 2.51
N HIS A 89 -11.16 25.17 2.01
CA HIS A 89 -12.11 25.14 0.90
C HIS A 89 -11.65 25.93 -0.33
N GLY A 90 -10.34 25.89 -0.62
CA GLY A 90 -9.69 26.63 -1.71
C GLY A 90 -9.70 28.15 -1.56
N LYS A 91 -10.05 28.67 -0.38
CA LYS A 91 -10.05 30.11 -0.08
C LYS A 91 -8.88 30.43 0.83
N LEU A 92 -8.16 31.52 0.60
CA LEU A 92 -7.11 32.01 1.52
C LEU A 92 -7.70 32.63 2.82
N GLN A 93 -8.77 32.05 3.36
CA GLN A 93 -9.48 32.51 4.55
C GLN A 93 -9.09 31.69 5.78
N LYS A 94 -9.24 32.29 6.96
CA LYS A 94 -9.08 31.59 8.24
C LYS A 94 -10.29 30.70 8.51
N ILE A 95 -10.08 29.53 9.08
CA ILE A 95 -11.13 28.54 9.36
C ILE A 95 -11.49 28.51 10.84
N SER A 96 -12.75 28.32 11.14
CA SER A 96 -13.26 28.18 12.50
C SER A 96 -13.03 26.78 13.05
N LYS A 97 -13.14 26.63 14.37
CA LYS A 97 -13.02 25.33 15.05
C LYS A 97 -14.01 24.25 14.56
N PRO A 98 -15.30 24.54 14.31
CA PRO A 98 -16.21 23.56 13.72
C PRO A 98 -15.77 23.10 12.33
N GLU A 99 -15.29 24.01 11.48
CA GLU A 99 -14.79 23.66 10.14
C GLU A 99 -13.52 22.80 10.23
N PHE A 100 -12.59 23.15 11.11
CA PHE A 100 -11.40 22.33 11.38
C PHE A 100 -11.77 20.92 11.87
N LYS A 101 -12.77 20.80 12.75
CA LYS A 101 -13.27 19.51 13.25
C LYS A 101 -13.81 18.63 12.11
N GLU A 102 -14.63 19.22 11.25
CA GLU A 102 -15.27 18.53 10.12
C GLU A 102 -14.22 17.98 9.15
N VAL A 103 -13.31 18.84 8.68
CA VAL A 103 -12.27 18.43 7.73
C VAL A 103 -11.33 17.38 8.35
N LEU A 104 -10.95 17.54 9.62
CA LEU A 104 -10.10 16.55 10.30
C LEU A 104 -10.82 15.21 10.47
N SER A 105 -12.13 15.21 10.76
CA SER A 105 -12.95 14.00 10.82
C SER A 105 -12.96 13.28 9.47
N ASP A 106 -13.26 14.01 8.39
CA ASP A 106 -13.33 13.46 7.03
C ASP A 106 -11.98 12.88 6.59
N PHE A 107 -10.88 13.55 6.90
CA PHE A 107 -9.53 13.06 6.62
C PHE A 107 -9.22 11.76 7.38
N LEU A 108 -9.48 11.72 8.69
CA LEU A 108 -9.25 10.53 9.52
C LEU A 108 -10.12 9.34 9.06
N LEU A 109 -11.39 9.59 8.74
CA LEU A 109 -12.29 8.57 8.21
C LEU A 109 -11.88 8.10 6.81
N GLY A 110 -11.36 9.00 5.97
CA GLY A 110 -10.75 8.66 4.69
C GLY A 110 -9.55 7.72 4.84
N MET A 111 -8.65 8.01 5.78
CA MET A 111 -7.53 7.10 6.11
C MET A 111 -8.02 5.76 6.65
N ALA A 112 -9.03 5.76 7.53
CA ALA A 112 -9.61 4.53 8.08
C ALA A 112 -10.23 3.68 6.97
N ALA A 113 -10.97 4.29 6.04
CA ALA A 113 -11.53 3.61 4.88
C ALA A 113 -10.44 3.04 3.95
N GLY A 114 -9.34 3.79 3.76
CA GLY A 114 -8.17 3.35 3.03
C GLY A 114 -7.53 2.10 3.66
N LEU A 115 -7.24 2.14 4.97
CA LEU A 115 -6.68 1.01 5.71
C LEU A 115 -7.62 -0.20 5.78
N LYS A 116 -8.94 0.05 5.80
CA LYS A 116 -9.93 -1.03 5.73
C LYS A 116 -9.89 -1.75 4.39
N ARG A 117 -9.65 -1.02 3.30
CA ARG A 117 -9.49 -1.59 1.95
C ARG A 117 -8.15 -2.28 1.80
N ASP A 118 -7.07 -1.60 2.22
CA ASP A 118 -5.68 -2.00 2.06
C ASP A 118 -5.01 -2.11 3.45
N PRO A 119 -5.27 -3.17 4.23
CA PRO A 119 -4.75 -3.28 5.58
C PRO A 119 -3.23 -3.47 5.59
N VAL A 120 -2.59 -2.93 6.63
CA VAL A 120 -1.15 -3.09 6.88
C VAL A 120 -0.95 -4.04 8.04
N VAL A 121 -0.21 -5.11 7.83
CA VAL A 121 0.16 -6.09 8.85
C VAL A 121 1.56 -5.75 9.37
N ILE A 122 1.69 -5.53 10.67
CA ILE A 122 2.98 -5.39 11.33
C ILE A 122 3.47 -6.79 11.71
N LEU A 123 4.49 -7.25 11.00
CA LEU A 123 5.15 -8.54 11.22
C LEU A 123 6.41 -8.34 12.06
N ARG A 124 6.63 -9.26 13.01
CA ARG A 124 7.88 -9.36 13.75
C ARG A 124 8.66 -10.56 13.23
N ILE A 125 9.71 -10.30 12.46
CA ILE A 125 10.54 -11.32 11.83
C ILE A 125 11.76 -11.60 12.73
N ASP A 126 11.76 -12.74 13.40
CA ASP A 126 12.81 -13.16 14.35
C ASP A 126 13.64 -14.37 13.88
N GLY A 127 13.46 -14.77 12.62
CA GLY A 127 14.15 -15.90 12.01
C GLY A 127 13.48 -17.26 12.24
N GLY A 128 12.37 -17.34 12.98
CA GLY A 128 11.61 -18.59 13.16
C GLY A 128 11.15 -19.20 11.82
N ASP A 129 10.43 -18.43 11.02
CA ASP A 129 9.89 -18.89 9.73
C ASP A 129 11.02 -19.19 8.72
N LEU A 130 12.12 -18.41 8.74
CA LEU A 130 13.29 -18.68 7.90
C LEU A 130 13.98 -19.98 8.29
N HIS A 131 14.03 -20.28 9.59
CA HIS A 131 14.56 -21.56 10.07
C HIS A 131 13.70 -22.72 9.58
N GLU A 132 12.37 -22.62 9.70
CA GLU A 132 11.43 -23.63 9.21
C GLU A 132 11.58 -23.83 7.70
N PHE A 133 11.64 -22.74 6.92
CA PHE A 133 11.87 -22.79 5.48
C PHE A 133 13.16 -23.55 5.13
N VAL A 134 14.28 -23.24 5.79
CA VAL A 134 15.58 -23.89 5.52
C VAL A 134 15.59 -25.38 5.87
N GLN A 135 14.76 -25.84 6.80
CA GLN A 135 14.59 -27.26 7.14
C GLN A 135 13.53 -27.98 6.29
N SER A 136 12.76 -27.23 5.51
CA SER A 136 11.67 -27.78 4.71
C SER A 136 12.18 -28.57 3.49
N PRO A 137 11.42 -29.55 2.99
CA PRO A 137 11.76 -30.26 1.76
C PRO A 137 11.65 -29.38 0.51
N THR A 138 11.01 -28.20 0.60
CA THR A 138 10.89 -27.25 -0.51
C THR A 138 12.10 -26.33 -0.66
N PHE A 139 12.96 -26.26 0.37
CA PHE A 139 14.16 -25.43 0.37
C PHE A 139 15.05 -25.64 -0.87
N GLU A 140 15.52 -26.87 -1.10
CA GLU A 140 16.42 -27.15 -2.21
C GLU A 140 15.80 -26.84 -3.58
N PRO A 141 14.61 -27.36 -3.96
CA PRO A 141 14.05 -27.08 -5.29
C PRO A 141 13.78 -25.59 -5.52
N GLU A 142 13.36 -24.86 -4.49
CA GLU A 142 13.09 -23.42 -4.59
C GLU A 142 14.38 -22.61 -4.75
N MET A 143 15.41 -22.90 -3.94
CA MET A 143 16.72 -22.25 -4.06
C MET A 143 17.40 -22.52 -5.39
N LEU A 144 17.18 -23.70 -5.98
CA LEU A 144 17.67 -24.04 -7.32
C LEU A 144 16.95 -23.29 -8.43
N SER A 145 15.64 -23.09 -8.30
CA SER A 145 14.87 -22.21 -9.19
C SER A 145 15.40 -20.79 -9.13
N ILE A 146 15.55 -20.25 -7.92
CA ILE A 146 16.09 -18.91 -7.67
C ILE A 146 17.50 -18.77 -8.26
N PHE A 147 18.37 -19.75 -8.04
CA PHE A 147 19.74 -19.73 -8.57
C PHE A 147 19.76 -19.70 -10.11
N SER A 148 18.87 -20.46 -10.76
CA SER A 148 18.74 -20.49 -12.22
C SER A 148 18.25 -19.15 -12.78
N GLU A 149 17.32 -18.48 -12.09
CA GLU A 149 16.82 -17.15 -12.45
C GLU A 149 17.86 -16.04 -12.28
N ILE A 150 18.71 -16.13 -11.26
CA ILE A 150 19.78 -15.16 -11.00
C ILE A 150 20.92 -15.28 -12.02
N GLY A 151 21.06 -16.47 -12.63
CA GLY A 151 22.16 -16.92 -13.48
C GLY A 151 22.63 -15.92 -14.54
N LEU A 152 23.60 -15.08 -14.16
CA LEU A 152 24.46 -14.32 -15.07
C LEU A 152 25.91 -14.79 -14.86
N PRO A 153 26.70 -14.91 -15.94
CA PRO A 153 27.98 -15.63 -15.95
C PRO A 153 29.12 -15.03 -15.10
N ASP A 154 28.99 -13.79 -14.60
CA ASP A 154 30.11 -13.06 -13.99
C ASP A 154 29.92 -12.66 -12.50
N ARG A 155 28.91 -13.20 -11.79
CA ARG A 155 28.67 -12.86 -10.37
C ARG A 155 29.48 -13.72 -9.40
N SER A 156 30.00 -13.09 -8.35
CA SER A 156 30.63 -13.81 -7.24
C SER A 156 29.60 -14.63 -6.46
N LEU A 157 30.05 -15.66 -5.74
CA LEU A 157 29.17 -16.45 -4.86
C LEU A 157 28.46 -15.57 -3.83
N LYS A 158 29.14 -14.53 -3.32
CA LYS A 158 28.55 -13.53 -2.41
C LYS A 158 27.36 -12.82 -3.06
N ASP A 159 27.52 -12.34 -4.29
CA ASP A 159 26.46 -11.61 -4.99
C ASP A 159 25.27 -12.51 -5.30
N ASN A 160 25.51 -13.79 -5.63
CA ASN A 160 24.45 -14.76 -5.85
C ASN A 160 23.65 -15.04 -4.57
N ILE A 161 24.31 -15.16 -3.42
CA ILE A 161 23.63 -15.33 -2.13
C ILE A 161 22.80 -14.08 -1.78
N ILE A 162 23.35 -12.87 -1.97
CA ILE A 162 22.60 -11.63 -1.73
C ILE A 162 21.37 -11.56 -2.64
N LYS A 163 21.53 -11.84 -3.93
CA LYS A 163 20.41 -11.87 -4.88
C LYS A 163 19.37 -12.95 -4.55
N ALA A 164 19.79 -14.07 -3.99
CA ALA A 164 18.85 -15.08 -3.53
C ALA A 164 18.09 -14.64 -2.29
N PHE A 165 18.74 -13.97 -1.33
CA PHE A 165 18.03 -13.35 -0.21
C PHE A 165 17.06 -12.26 -0.66
N GLU A 166 17.39 -11.46 -1.69
CA GLU A 166 16.45 -10.48 -2.28
C GLU A 166 15.20 -11.14 -2.88
N LYS A 167 15.27 -12.42 -3.26
CA LYS A 167 14.15 -13.19 -3.80
C LYS A 167 13.27 -13.81 -2.72
N LEU A 168 13.80 -13.97 -1.51
CA LEU A 168 13.01 -14.42 -0.37
C LEU A 168 12.15 -13.27 0.17
N THR A 169 10.89 -13.58 0.45
CA THR A 169 9.91 -12.63 0.98
C THR A 169 9.70 -12.80 2.48
N VAL A 170 8.85 -11.97 3.07
CA VAL A 170 8.39 -12.14 4.46
C VAL A 170 7.73 -13.49 4.72
N ASP A 171 7.16 -14.14 3.69
CA ASP A 171 6.59 -15.49 3.81
C ASP A 171 7.66 -16.56 4.09
N HIS A 172 8.91 -16.28 3.73
CA HIS A 172 10.07 -17.10 4.03
C HIS A 172 10.74 -16.69 5.34
N GLY A 173 10.14 -15.78 6.12
CA GLY A 173 10.76 -15.20 7.32
C GLY A 173 11.95 -14.29 7.04
N MET A 174 12.05 -13.74 5.82
CA MET A 174 13.13 -12.83 5.45
C MET A 174 12.63 -11.37 5.41
N PRO A 175 13.25 -10.44 6.17
CA PRO A 175 12.96 -9.02 6.00
C PRO A 175 13.48 -8.50 4.65
N PRO A 176 12.91 -7.41 4.09
CA PRO A 176 13.28 -6.90 2.77
C PRO A 176 14.76 -6.48 2.72
N VAL A 177 15.57 -7.25 1.98
CA VAL A 177 17.03 -7.06 1.85
C VAL A 177 17.42 -5.74 1.20
N THR A 178 16.53 -5.17 0.40
CA THR A 178 16.71 -3.86 -0.23
C THR A 178 16.76 -2.73 0.79
N ASP A 179 16.28 -2.93 2.03
CA ASP A 179 16.40 -1.95 3.09
C ASP A 179 17.85 -1.87 3.61
N PRO A 180 18.44 -0.66 3.70
CA PRO A 180 19.82 -0.49 4.15
C PRO A 180 20.10 -1.06 5.54
N TRP A 181 19.15 -0.97 6.47
CA TRP A 181 19.34 -1.52 7.81
C TRP A 181 19.44 -3.03 7.79
N VAL A 182 18.60 -3.71 6.98
CA VAL A 182 18.63 -5.17 6.83
C VAL A 182 19.94 -5.62 6.20
N MET A 183 20.38 -4.94 5.14
CA MET A 183 21.64 -5.26 4.48
C MET A 183 22.81 -5.19 5.48
N SER A 184 22.99 -4.06 6.16
CA SER A 184 24.16 -3.83 7.01
C SER A 184 24.11 -4.54 8.37
N ASN A 185 22.93 -4.78 8.94
CA ASN A 185 22.82 -5.37 10.28
C ASN A 185 22.46 -6.86 10.28
N VAL A 186 21.96 -7.40 9.16
CA VAL A 186 21.51 -8.80 9.07
C VAL A 186 22.28 -9.56 8.00
N VAL A 187 22.27 -9.09 6.74
CA VAL A 187 22.82 -9.87 5.62
C VAL A 187 24.35 -9.83 5.59
N GLU A 188 24.97 -8.66 5.66
CA GLU A 188 26.44 -8.53 5.63
C GLU A 188 27.12 -9.31 6.78
N PRO A 189 26.68 -9.18 8.06
CA PRO A 189 27.26 -9.97 9.15
C PRO A 189 27.04 -11.48 9.01
N ALA A 190 25.91 -11.90 8.42
CA ALA A 190 25.67 -13.31 8.13
C ALA A 190 26.66 -13.85 7.09
N LEU A 191 27.01 -13.06 6.07
CA LEU A 191 27.97 -13.43 5.04
C LEU A 191 29.42 -13.47 5.54
N GLU A 192 29.80 -12.60 6.48
CA GLU A 192 31.14 -12.63 7.10
C GLU A 192 31.45 -13.98 7.75
N SER A 193 30.43 -14.67 8.28
CA SER A 193 30.56 -16.02 8.86
C SER A 193 30.99 -17.11 7.85
N LEU A 194 30.87 -16.83 6.55
CA LEU A 194 31.26 -17.74 5.47
C LEU A 194 32.75 -17.61 5.12
N GLY A 195 33.38 -16.47 5.44
CA GLY A 195 34.81 -16.22 5.21
C GLY A 195 35.26 -16.56 3.78
N ASN A 196 36.32 -17.35 3.68
CA ASN A 196 36.93 -17.73 2.40
C ASN A 196 36.03 -18.57 1.47
N ALA A 197 34.91 -19.12 1.97
CA ALA A 197 33.98 -19.89 1.14
C ALA A 197 33.36 -19.04 0.01
N LEU A 198 33.26 -17.71 0.21
CA LEU A 198 32.72 -16.76 -0.75
C LEU A 198 33.60 -16.54 -1.99
N GLN A 199 34.86 -16.98 -1.96
CA GLN A 199 35.82 -16.85 -3.08
C GLN A 199 35.87 -18.10 -3.97
N GLN A 200 35.07 -19.13 -3.67
CA GLN A 200 35.03 -20.35 -4.47
C GLN A 200 34.28 -20.15 -5.79
N PRO A 201 34.60 -20.96 -6.83
CA PRO A 201 33.81 -20.99 -8.05
C PRO A 201 32.35 -21.30 -7.73
N THR A 202 31.43 -20.51 -8.28
CA THR A 202 30.00 -20.71 -8.07
C THR A 202 29.57 -21.99 -8.79
N SER A 203 29.38 -23.08 -8.04
CA SER A 203 28.62 -24.25 -8.47
C SER A 203 27.27 -24.29 -7.75
N GLN A 204 26.34 -25.08 -8.28
CA GLN A 204 25.02 -25.27 -7.67
C GLN A 204 25.12 -25.81 -6.24
N ASP A 205 25.96 -26.82 -6.00
CA ASP A 205 26.15 -27.42 -4.68
C ASP A 205 26.84 -26.47 -3.71
N THR A 206 27.86 -25.74 -4.19
CA THR A 206 28.56 -24.73 -3.38
C THR A 206 27.61 -23.60 -3.00
N PHE A 207 26.72 -23.19 -3.91
CA PHE A 207 25.70 -22.19 -3.64
C PHE A 207 24.71 -22.65 -2.57
N LEU A 208 24.11 -23.85 -2.72
CA LEU A 208 23.15 -24.38 -1.75
C LEU A 208 23.76 -24.49 -0.34
N ALA A 209 24.95 -25.07 -0.24
CA ALA A 209 25.64 -25.24 1.04
C ALA A 209 26.00 -23.89 1.68
N ALA A 210 26.51 -22.94 0.89
CA ALA A 210 26.86 -21.60 1.38
C ALA A 210 25.62 -20.80 1.78
N PHE A 211 24.55 -20.84 0.97
CA PHE A 211 23.29 -20.16 1.26
C PHE A 211 22.66 -20.69 2.54
N LYS A 212 22.59 -22.02 2.72
CA LYS A 212 22.05 -22.63 3.94
C LYS A 212 22.76 -22.13 5.19
N LYS A 213 24.10 -22.10 5.16
CA LYS A 213 24.91 -21.59 6.28
C LYS A 213 24.73 -20.08 6.50
N ALA A 214 24.56 -19.31 5.42
CA ALA A 214 24.23 -17.89 5.50
C ALA A 214 22.87 -17.69 6.18
N ALA A 215 21.85 -18.44 5.75
CA ALA A 215 20.49 -18.36 6.27
C ALA A 215 20.43 -18.75 7.76
N GLU A 216 21.15 -19.81 8.17
CA GLU A 216 21.30 -20.16 9.59
C GLU A 216 21.94 -19.04 10.42
N SER A 217 22.88 -18.28 9.83
CA SER A 217 23.48 -17.12 10.48
C SER A 217 22.51 -15.94 10.57
N VAL A 218 21.71 -15.70 9.52
CA VAL A 218 20.61 -14.72 9.52
C VAL A 218 19.60 -15.05 10.62
N VAL A 219 19.18 -16.32 10.73
CA VAL A 219 18.27 -16.80 11.79
C VAL A 219 18.80 -16.44 13.17
N ARG A 220 20.09 -16.70 13.44
CA ARG A 220 20.70 -16.35 14.73
C ARG A 220 20.68 -14.84 14.98
N ILE A 221 21.01 -14.03 13.97
CA ILE A 221 21.02 -12.56 14.10
C ILE A 221 19.61 -12.04 14.38
N LEU A 222 18.60 -12.49 13.62
CA LEU A 222 17.20 -12.07 13.80
C LEU A 222 16.61 -12.52 15.14
N LYS A 223 17.08 -13.64 15.69
CA LYS A 223 16.68 -14.08 17.03
C LYS A 223 17.14 -13.12 18.12
N GLU A 224 18.33 -12.53 17.96
CA GLU A 224 18.87 -11.52 18.89
C GLU A 224 18.30 -10.12 18.61
N ARG A 225 18.08 -9.80 17.33
CA ARG A 225 17.61 -8.50 16.83
C ARG A 225 16.52 -8.69 15.78
N PRO A 226 15.26 -8.91 16.23
CA PRO A 226 14.14 -9.08 15.33
C PRO A 226 13.91 -7.83 14.47
N ALA A 227 13.54 -8.04 13.21
CA ALA A 227 13.10 -6.96 12.33
C ALA A 227 11.58 -6.75 12.48
N ILE A 228 11.15 -5.50 12.53
CA ILE A 228 9.73 -5.16 12.45
C ILE A 228 9.45 -4.73 11.01
N VAL A 229 8.53 -5.42 10.35
CA VAL A 229 8.20 -5.20 8.94
C VAL A 229 6.74 -4.79 8.83
N ALA A 230 6.47 -3.65 8.20
CA ALA A 230 5.15 -3.30 7.71
C ALA A 230 4.95 -4.01 6.37
N HIS A 231 3.97 -4.91 6.34
CA HIS A 231 3.62 -5.72 5.19
C HIS A 231 2.21 -5.36 4.74
N SER A 232 2.05 -5.04 3.46
CA SER A 232 0.75 -4.91 2.83
C SER A 232 0.71 -5.81 1.60
N GLN A 233 -0.39 -6.53 1.42
CA GLN A 233 -0.59 -7.38 0.25
C GLN A 233 -2.02 -7.24 -0.24
N ASN A 234 -2.13 -6.88 -1.52
CA ASN A 234 -3.39 -6.78 -2.22
C ASN A 234 -3.44 -7.86 -3.31
N THR A 235 -4.53 -8.62 -3.31
CA THR A 235 -4.80 -9.63 -4.34
C THR A 235 -6.06 -9.27 -5.10
N PHE A 236 -5.92 -9.05 -6.40
CA PHE A 236 -6.99 -8.79 -7.33
C PHE A 236 -7.36 -10.09 -8.05
N ASP A 237 -8.48 -10.68 -7.66
CA ASP A 237 -8.99 -11.98 -8.18
C ASP A 237 -10.37 -11.87 -8.86
N GLY A 238 -10.89 -10.65 -8.97
CA GLY A 238 -12.20 -10.36 -9.56
C GLY A 238 -13.38 -10.57 -8.60
N SER A 239 -13.15 -10.99 -7.35
CA SER A 239 -14.22 -11.21 -6.37
C SER A 239 -14.99 -9.92 -6.02
N GLY A 240 -14.30 -8.79 -5.90
CA GLY A 240 -14.93 -7.47 -5.68
C GLY A 240 -15.86 -7.07 -6.81
N ILE A 241 -15.41 -7.22 -8.06
CA ILE A 241 -16.25 -7.01 -9.25
C ILE A 241 -17.46 -7.94 -9.24
N LYS A 242 -17.23 -9.23 -8.96
CA LYS A 242 -18.31 -10.24 -8.92
C LYS A 242 -19.37 -9.89 -7.89
N LYS A 243 -18.95 -9.43 -6.71
CA LYS A 243 -19.85 -8.96 -5.64
C LYS A 243 -20.65 -7.74 -6.11
N LEU A 244 -19.99 -6.75 -6.69
CA LEU A 244 -20.64 -5.54 -7.22
C LEU A 244 -21.66 -5.87 -8.32
N LEU A 245 -21.28 -6.69 -9.30
CA LEU A 245 -22.17 -7.12 -10.40
C LEU A 245 -23.35 -7.97 -9.93
N SER A 246 -23.21 -8.68 -8.80
CA SER A 246 -24.28 -9.49 -8.22
C SER A 246 -25.33 -8.64 -7.47
N ASN A 247 -25.00 -7.40 -7.07
CA ASN A 247 -25.89 -6.50 -6.37
C ASN A 247 -26.31 -5.32 -7.26
N LYS A 248 -27.45 -5.47 -7.93
CA LYS A 248 -27.97 -4.45 -8.85
C LYS A 248 -28.12 -3.06 -8.20
N ILE A 249 -28.54 -2.98 -6.94
CA ILE A 249 -28.77 -1.69 -6.26
C ILE A 249 -27.44 -0.98 -6.01
N GLU A 250 -26.43 -1.71 -5.53
CA GLU A 250 -25.09 -1.15 -5.33
C GLU A 250 -24.43 -0.77 -6.66
N LEU A 251 -24.57 -1.61 -7.69
CA LEU A 251 -24.06 -1.35 -9.03
C LEU A 251 -24.67 -0.07 -9.62
N ASP A 252 -26.00 0.06 -9.60
CA ASP A 252 -26.70 1.23 -10.15
C ASP A 252 -26.27 2.50 -9.41
N LYS A 253 -26.18 2.46 -8.07
CA LYS A 253 -25.70 3.59 -7.25
C LYS A 253 -24.25 3.97 -7.53
N ALA A 254 -23.37 2.97 -7.72
CA ALA A 254 -21.97 3.19 -8.04
C ALA A 254 -21.84 3.81 -9.44
N MET A 255 -22.56 3.30 -10.43
CA MET A 255 -22.59 3.85 -11.79
C MET A 255 -23.11 5.27 -11.83
N ASP A 256 -24.22 5.56 -11.14
CA ASP A 256 -24.76 6.92 -11.01
C ASP A 256 -23.73 7.87 -10.41
N SER A 257 -22.98 7.39 -9.42
CA SER A 257 -21.92 8.18 -8.79
C SER A 257 -20.77 8.47 -9.74
N ALA A 258 -20.28 7.46 -10.46
CA ALA A 258 -19.22 7.61 -11.45
C ALA A 258 -19.61 8.56 -12.61
N LEU A 259 -20.91 8.60 -12.96
CA LEU A 259 -21.45 9.43 -14.03
C LEU A 259 -21.67 10.90 -13.65
N ARG A 260 -21.51 11.30 -12.37
CA ARG A 260 -21.69 12.69 -11.93
C ARG A 260 -20.61 13.64 -12.45
N GLY A 261 -19.37 13.16 -12.56
CA GLY A 261 -18.22 13.95 -13.02
C GLY A 261 -18.00 13.90 -14.54
N ILE A 262 -18.79 13.13 -15.28
CA ILE A 262 -18.55 12.87 -16.70
C ILE A 262 -19.26 13.93 -17.57
N PRO A 263 -18.54 14.60 -18.49
CA PRO A 263 -19.14 15.57 -19.40
C PRO A 263 -20.28 14.97 -20.23
N ARG A 264 -21.42 15.67 -20.24
CA ARG A 264 -22.61 15.31 -21.01
C ARG A 264 -22.82 16.33 -22.12
N GLU A 265 -23.10 15.85 -23.32
CA GLU A 265 -23.49 16.71 -24.44
C GLU A 265 -24.95 17.15 -24.33
N ARG A 266 -25.37 18.11 -25.18
CA ARG A 266 -26.70 18.78 -25.17
C ARG A 266 -27.95 17.86 -25.16
N HIS A 267 -27.77 16.55 -25.34
CA HIS A 267 -28.84 15.53 -25.34
C HIS A 267 -28.66 14.42 -24.28
N GLY A 268 -27.77 14.60 -23.30
CA GLY A 268 -27.50 13.60 -22.26
C GLY A 268 -26.73 12.37 -22.77
N THR A 269 -26.13 12.47 -23.96
CA THR A 269 -25.25 11.45 -24.53
C THR A 269 -23.82 11.60 -24.02
N ILE A 270 -23.12 10.48 -23.90
CA ILE A 270 -21.78 10.37 -23.32
C ILE A 270 -20.85 9.73 -24.35
N SER A 271 -19.65 10.29 -24.52
CA SER A 271 -18.62 9.69 -25.37
C SER A 271 -18.08 8.42 -24.72
N LYS A 272 -17.89 7.35 -25.52
CA LYS A 272 -17.22 6.13 -25.05
C LYS A 272 -15.79 6.35 -24.58
N GLU A 273 -15.14 7.44 -24.98
CA GLU A 273 -13.80 7.80 -24.50
C GLU A 273 -13.79 8.04 -22.98
N ASN A 274 -14.94 8.39 -22.39
CA ASN A 274 -15.10 8.56 -20.95
C ASN A 274 -15.23 7.23 -20.18
N LEU A 275 -15.23 6.07 -20.86
CA LEU A 275 -15.32 4.76 -20.18
C LEU A 275 -14.13 4.51 -19.25
N GLY A 276 -12.93 4.99 -19.60
CA GLY A 276 -11.75 4.89 -18.74
C GLY A 276 -11.91 5.69 -17.44
N LEU A 277 -12.35 6.95 -17.55
CA LEU A 277 -12.63 7.82 -16.39
C LEU A 277 -13.75 7.26 -15.50
N ALA A 278 -14.79 6.72 -16.11
CA ALA A 278 -15.89 6.08 -15.40
C ALA A 278 -15.44 4.80 -14.68
N LEU A 279 -14.59 3.99 -15.33
CA LEU A 279 -14.03 2.78 -14.73
C LEU A 279 -13.14 3.13 -13.53
N ASP A 280 -12.29 4.15 -13.66
CA ASP A 280 -11.43 4.63 -12.57
C ASP A 280 -12.28 5.10 -11.37
N SER A 281 -13.36 5.85 -11.64
CA SER A 281 -14.33 6.25 -10.61
C SER A 281 -15.06 5.05 -9.95
N LEU A 282 -15.21 3.94 -10.66
CA LEU A 282 -15.81 2.70 -10.16
C LEU A 282 -14.81 1.76 -9.48
N ALA A 283 -13.50 1.98 -9.65
CA ALA A 283 -12.46 1.06 -9.22
C ALA A 283 -12.59 0.73 -7.72
N ALA A 284 -12.79 1.76 -6.88
CA ALA A 284 -12.99 1.59 -5.44
C ALA A 284 -14.23 0.77 -5.07
N SER A 285 -15.31 0.81 -5.87
CA SER A 285 -16.52 0.01 -5.62
C SER A 285 -16.38 -1.44 -6.08
N ALA A 286 -15.38 -1.72 -6.94
CA ALA A 286 -15.11 -3.02 -7.53
C ALA A 286 -13.88 -3.71 -6.93
N ASP A 287 -13.31 -3.15 -5.86
CA ASP A 287 -12.04 -3.54 -5.23
C ASP A 287 -10.88 -3.61 -6.25
N LEU A 288 -10.88 -2.68 -7.21
CA LEU A 288 -9.80 -2.50 -8.18
C LEU A 288 -8.87 -1.35 -7.73
N PRO A 289 -7.57 -1.42 -8.08
CA PRO A 289 -6.67 -0.31 -7.82
C PRO A 289 -7.00 0.86 -8.75
N PRO A 290 -6.67 2.11 -8.36
CA PRO A 290 -6.74 3.25 -9.27
C PRO A 290 -5.85 3.03 -10.51
N LEU A 291 -6.22 3.63 -11.64
CA LEU A 291 -5.40 3.57 -12.84
C LEU A 291 -3.98 4.15 -12.59
N GLY A 292 -2.96 3.44 -13.07
CA GLY A 292 -1.55 3.80 -12.90
C GLY A 292 -0.93 3.27 -11.60
N ALA A 293 -1.71 2.75 -10.66
CA ALA A 293 -1.18 2.22 -9.41
C ALA A 293 -0.51 0.85 -9.58
N VAL A 294 -1.02 0.01 -10.49
CA VAL A 294 -0.52 -1.34 -10.74
C VAL A 294 -0.47 -1.60 -12.24
N VAL A 295 0.74 -1.57 -12.83
CA VAL A 295 0.96 -1.72 -14.28
C VAL A 295 0.27 -2.96 -14.86
N GLN A 296 0.37 -4.11 -14.18
CA GLN A 296 -0.28 -5.35 -14.64
C GLN A 296 -1.80 -5.23 -14.68
N MET A 297 -2.38 -4.46 -13.75
CA MET A 297 -3.81 -4.21 -13.71
C MET A 297 -4.22 -3.20 -14.79
N ASP A 298 -3.40 -2.18 -15.05
CA ASP A 298 -3.64 -1.21 -16.12
C ASP A 298 -3.72 -1.91 -17.49
N ASP A 299 -2.86 -2.89 -17.73
CA ASP A 299 -2.90 -3.71 -18.95
C ASP A 299 -4.25 -4.45 -19.08
N ILE A 300 -4.71 -5.10 -18.01
CA ILE A 300 -6.00 -5.82 -17.96
C ILE A 300 -7.17 -4.87 -18.21
N MET A 301 -7.18 -3.71 -17.54
CA MET A 301 -8.24 -2.71 -17.69
C MET A 301 -8.26 -2.13 -19.11
N ASN A 302 -7.09 -1.80 -19.66
CA ASN A 302 -6.96 -1.29 -21.03
C ASN A 302 -7.40 -2.32 -22.08
N GLU A 303 -7.12 -3.60 -21.87
CA GLU A 303 -7.61 -4.67 -22.74
C GLU A 303 -9.14 -4.77 -22.70
N ALA A 304 -9.74 -4.76 -21.51
CA ALA A 304 -11.19 -4.79 -21.34
C ALA A 304 -11.89 -3.57 -21.99
N LEU A 305 -11.31 -2.38 -21.87
CA LEU A 305 -11.81 -1.16 -22.53
C LEU A 305 -11.74 -1.25 -24.06
N LYS A 306 -10.68 -1.86 -24.62
CA LYS A 306 -10.55 -2.09 -26.07
C LYS A 306 -11.63 -3.05 -26.59
N MET A 307 -11.99 -4.09 -25.83
CA MET A 307 -13.02 -5.06 -26.23
C MET A 307 -14.40 -4.44 -26.44
N VAL A 308 -14.73 -3.36 -25.73
CA VAL A 308 -16.02 -2.64 -25.88
C VAL A 308 -15.96 -1.44 -26.85
N GLY A 309 -14.80 -1.23 -27.48
CA GLY A 309 -14.56 -0.14 -28.41
C GLY A 309 -14.52 1.23 -27.75
N ALA A 310 -13.90 1.36 -26.57
CA ALA A 310 -13.85 2.63 -25.82
C ALA A 310 -13.19 3.80 -26.59
N GLY A 311 -12.33 3.52 -27.58
CA GLY A 311 -11.63 4.52 -28.40
C GLY A 311 -12.31 4.88 -29.72
N ASP A 312 -13.57 4.48 -29.96
CA ASP A 312 -14.26 4.74 -31.23
C ASP A 312 -14.92 6.13 -31.33
N GLY A 313 -14.84 6.95 -30.26
CA GLY A 313 -15.44 8.29 -30.18
C GLY A 313 -16.97 8.31 -30.27
N LYS A 314 -17.62 7.14 -30.21
CA LYS A 314 -19.07 7.02 -30.40
C LYS A 314 -19.80 7.59 -29.17
N MET A 315 -20.82 8.39 -29.46
CA MET A 315 -21.73 8.89 -28.44
C MET A 315 -22.83 7.87 -28.17
N VAL A 316 -23.07 7.56 -26.90
CA VAL A 316 -24.09 6.60 -26.45
C VAL A 316 -25.00 7.24 -25.41
N LYS A 317 -26.21 6.69 -25.24
CA LYS A 317 -27.11 7.09 -24.15
C LYS A 317 -26.61 6.53 -22.82
N GLU A 318 -27.04 7.13 -21.72
CA GLU A 318 -26.62 6.71 -20.36
C GLU A 318 -26.86 5.21 -20.09
N ASP A 319 -28.01 4.66 -20.46
CA ASP A 319 -28.31 3.23 -20.26
C ASP A 319 -27.38 2.31 -21.06
N GLU A 320 -27.04 2.71 -22.29
CA GLU A 320 -26.08 1.98 -23.13
C GLU A 320 -24.66 2.12 -22.54
N PHE A 321 -24.30 3.29 -22.04
CA PHE A 321 -23.02 3.54 -21.37
C PHE A 321 -22.85 2.68 -20.10
N LYS A 322 -23.87 2.64 -19.23
CA LYS A 322 -23.92 1.77 -18.04
C LYS A 322 -23.76 0.30 -18.42
N LYS A 323 -24.42 -0.14 -19.50
CA LYS A 323 -24.28 -1.51 -20.02
C LYS A 323 -22.85 -1.79 -20.50
N LEU A 324 -22.21 -0.86 -21.19
CA LEU A 324 -20.81 -0.99 -21.62
C LEU A 324 -19.87 -1.07 -20.40
N LEU A 325 -20.09 -0.26 -19.37
CA LEU A 325 -19.31 -0.34 -18.13
C LEU A 325 -19.46 -1.69 -17.42
N ALA A 326 -20.68 -2.22 -17.33
CA ALA A 326 -20.91 -3.55 -16.77
C ALA A 326 -20.19 -4.64 -17.59
N GLN A 327 -20.13 -4.49 -18.92
CA GLN A 327 -19.38 -5.42 -19.78
C GLN A 327 -17.87 -5.32 -19.57
N VAL A 328 -17.32 -4.10 -19.41
CA VAL A 328 -15.90 -3.90 -19.08
C VAL A 328 -15.57 -4.57 -17.75
N LEU A 329 -16.36 -4.31 -16.70
CA LEU A 329 -16.20 -4.95 -15.39
C LEU A 329 -16.26 -6.48 -15.51
N GLY A 330 -17.24 -7.02 -16.24
CA GLY A 330 -17.35 -8.46 -16.48
C GLY A 330 -16.14 -9.05 -17.20
N SER A 331 -15.56 -8.33 -18.17
CA SER A 331 -14.33 -8.76 -18.87
C SER A 331 -13.13 -8.81 -17.93
N ILE A 332 -12.95 -7.76 -17.12
CA ILE A 332 -11.88 -7.70 -16.11
C ILE A 332 -12.02 -8.86 -15.11
N MET A 333 -13.23 -9.10 -14.61
CA MET A 333 -13.53 -10.20 -13.69
C MET A 333 -13.11 -11.55 -14.26
N LEU A 334 -13.45 -11.85 -15.52
CA LEU A 334 -13.09 -13.12 -16.15
C LEU A 334 -11.57 -13.29 -16.32
N GLN A 335 -10.85 -12.20 -16.64
CA GLN A 335 -9.39 -12.24 -16.73
C GLN A 335 -8.75 -12.51 -15.36
N LEU A 336 -9.24 -11.85 -14.30
CA LEU A 336 -8.74 -12.03 -12.94
C LEU A 336 -9.10 -13.39 -12.34
N GLU A 337 -10.28 -13.95 -12.65
CA GLU A 337 -10.65 -15.33 -12.26
C GLU A 337 -9.71 -16.37 -12.89
N GLY A 338 -9.20 -16.09 -14.10
CA GLY A 338 -8.20 -16.94 -14.77
C GLY A 338 -6.78 -16.75 -14.24
N LYS A 339 -6.40 -15.51 -13.90
CA LYS A 339 -5.07 -15.16 -13.37
C LYS A 339 -5.17 -13.96 -12.42
N SER A 340 -5.18 -14.25 -11.12
CA SER A 340 -5.15 -13.21 -10.09
C SER A 340 -3.83 -12.44 -10.10
N VAL A 341 -3.88 -11.15 -9.82
CA VAL A 341 -2.70 -10.29 -9.65
C VAL A 341 -2.51 -10.04 -8.16
N SER A 342 -1.33 -10.33 -7.62
CA SER A 342 -0.98 -9.98 -6.24
C SER A 342 0.16 -8.98 -6.21
N VAL A 343 0.00 -7.92 -5.44
CA VAL A 343 1.00 -6.89 -5.20
C VAL A 343 1.28 -6.85 -3.71
N SER A 344 2.55 -7.01 -3.34
CA SER A 344 2.97 -6.95 -1.94
C SER A 344 4.04 -5.87 -1.78
N ILE A 345 3.90 -5.07 -0.72
CA ILE A 345 4.84 -4.03 -0.32
C ILE A 345 5.33 -4.36 1.08
N ASN A 346 6.65 -4.36 1.25
CA ASN A 346 7.30 -4.64 2.52
C ASN A 346 8.24 -3.48 2.85
N SER A 347 8.13 -2.94 4.05
CA SER A 347 9.02 -1.89 4.53
C SER A 347 9.46 -2.19 5.96
N ILE A 348 10.72 -1.87 6.28
CA ILE A 348 11.20 -1.96 7.65
C ILE A 348 10.61 -0.80 8.45
N VAL A 349 10.00 -1.14 9.57
CA VAL A 349 9.59 -0.14 10.55
C VAL A 349 10.84 0.25 11.33
N HIS A 350 11.48 1.31 10.88
CA HIS A 350 12.52 1.97 11.66
C HIS A 350 11.85 2.61 12.87
N GLU A 351 12.45 2.48 14.06
CA GLU A 351 12.05 3.35 15.17
C GLU A 351 12.12 4.80 14.67
N PRO A 352 11.02 5.56 14.74
CA PRO A 352 11.02 6.92 14.23
C PRO A 352 12.13 7.68 14.95
N VAL A 353 12.96 8.40 14.19
CA VAL A 353 13.98 9.31 14.69
C VAL A 353 13.29 10.49 15.37
N ALA A 354 12.66 10.26 16.52
CA ALA A 354 11.91 11.24 17.30
C ALA A 354 11.18 12.31 16.45
N SER A 355 10.54 11.92 15.33
CA SER A 355 9.72 12.86 14.56
C SER A 355 8.47 13.07 15.37
N SER A 356 8.50 14.17 16.13
CA SER A 356 7.46 14.59 17.02
C SER A 356 6.27 15.08 16.22
N SER A 357 5.49 14.17 15.63
CA SER A 357 4.19 14.54 15.06
C SER A 357 3.38 15.16 16.19
N THR A 358 3.18 16.47 16.14
CA THR A 358 2.46 17.20 17.19
C THR A 358 0.97 16.91 17.11
N LEU A 359 0.44 16.55 15.93
CA LEU A 359 -0.99 16.32 15.72
C LEU A 359 -1.52 15.03 16.32
N LEU A 360 -0.85 13.90 16.16
CA LEU A 360 -1.36 12.57 16.56
C LEU A 360 -0.80 12.07 17.91
N LYS A 361 -0.02 12.89 18.63
CA LYS A 361 0.46 12.52 19.97
C LYS A 361 -0.71 12.52 20.96
N PRO A 362 -0.91 11.44 21.72
CA PRO A 362 -1.80 11.48 22.87
C PRO A 362 -1.25 12.47 23.90
N SER A 363 -2.15 13.26 24.49
CA SER A 363 -1.83 14.11 25.62
C SER A 363 -1.29 13.23 26.76
N SER A 364 -0.14 13.58 27.32
CA SER A 364 0.22 13.06 28.64
C SER A 364 -0.74 13.67 29.68
N PRO A 365 -1.18 12.91 30.69
CA PRO A 365 -2.17 13.35 31.67
C PRO A 365 -1.71 14.52 32.53
#